data_AF-A0A9P6NS75-F1
#
_entry.id   AF-A0A9P6NS75-F1
#
_cell.length_a   1.000
_cell.length_b   1.000
_cell.length_c   1.000
_cell.angle_alpha   90.00
_cell.angle_beta   90.00
_cell.angle_gamma   90.00
#
_symmetry.space_group_name_H-M   'P 1'
#
loop_
_entity.id
_entity.type
_entity.pdbx_description
1 polymer ?
#
loop_
_entity_poly.entity_id
_entity_poly.type
_entity_poly.pdbx_seq_one_letter_code
_entity_poly.pdbx_strand_id
1 'polypeptide(L)'
;MIINYQNYDLFGGTIKINLPNFLLDVSQIRQVPDSQEVFILKSTHQFNHINTELSIIIEVLQKISNSNDLMTSIRLHFDSLAHDNSAQSSTVLNTSGPAVSEILPEPSQTAIRPTPQPILLEGIQTVSKFNRPASEADEVHIWMALWTLDGVGNGGLGTDLVLTINLPQADSNSSQTVAIQQTTEIFQQAATSLKIIDWNLFA
;
A
#
# COMPACT_ATOMS: atom_id res chain seq x y z
N MET A 1 -14.83 -17.04 5.90
CA MET A 1 -15.00 -16.96 4.43
C MET A 1 -13.61 -17.08 3.82
N ILE A 2 -13.42 -17.92 2.79
CA ILE A 2 -12.10 -18.08 2.16
C ILE A 2 -11.93 -16.96 1.13
N ILE A 3 -10.88 -16.14 1.27
CA ILE A 3 -10.52 -15.12 0.28
C ILE A 3 -9.75 -15.81 -0.84
N ASN A 4 -10.27 -15.73 -2.07
CA ASN A 4 -9.59 -16.24 -3.25
C ASN A 4 -8.68 -15.16 -3.83
N TYR A 5 -7.42 -15.51 -4.03
CA TYR A 5 -6.40 -14.61 -4.59
C TYR A 5 -6.13 -14.96 -6.05
N GLN A 6 -5.74 -13.95 -6.82
CA GLN A 6 -5.17 -14.11 -8.15
C GLN A 6 -3.91 -13.26 -8.28
N ASN A 7 -3.07 -13.61 -9.25
CA ASN A 7 -1.88 -12.83 -9.55
C ASN A 7 -2.26 -11.67 -10.47
N TYR A 8 -1.84 -10.46 -10.09
CA TYR A 8 -2.00 -9.24 -10.87
C TYR A 8 -0.64 -8.82 -11.42
N ASP A 9 -0.64 -8.43 -12.69
CA ASP A 9 0.47 -7.77 -13.37
C ASP A 9 0.31 -6.26 -13.17
N LEU A 10 1.25 -5.65 -12.47
CA LEU A 10 1.32 -4.21 -12.22
C LEU A 10 2.37 -3.58 -13.13
N PHE A 11 2.16 -2.33 -13.55
CA PHE A 11 3.09 -1.56 -14.37
C PHE A 11 3.53 -2.34 -15.62
N GLY A 12 2.54 -2.84 -16.37
CA GLY A 12 2.77 -3.63 -17.59
C GLY A 12 3.40 -5.01 -17.36
N GLY A 13 3.26 -5.57 -16.15
CA GLY A 13 3.81 -6.90 -15.78
C GLY A 13 5.22 -6.86 -15.20
N THR A 14 5.73 -5.65 -14.95
CA THR A 14 7.04 -5.46 -14.31
C THR A 14 7.02 -5.92 -12.85
N ILE A 15 5.90 -5.71 -12.17
CA ILE A 15 5.70 -6.16 -10.79
C ILE A 15 4.52 -7.14 -10.80
N LYS A 16 4.63 -8.22 -10.01
CA LYS A 16 3.54 -9.17 -9.78
C LYS A 16 3.14 -9.14 -8.31
N ILE A 17 1.85 -9.21 -8.03
CA ILE A 17 1.32 -9.26 -6.66
C ILE A 17 0.11 -10.21 -6.60
N ASN A 18 -0.11 -10.88 -5.47
CA ASN A 18 -1.35 -11.61 -5.25
C ASN A 18 -2.35 -10.74 -4.50
N LEU A 19 -3.47 -10.43 -5.13
CA LEU A 19 -4.57 -9.67 -4.54
C LEU A 19 -5.89 -10.44 -4.69
N PRO A 20 -6.92 -10.07 -3.92
CA PRO A 20 -8.23 -10.70 -4.06
C PRO A 20 -8.79 -10.62 -5.50
N ASN A 21 -9.43 -11.68 -5.96
CA ASN A 21 -9.95 -11.76 -7.33
C ASN A 21 -11.20 -10.92 -7.62
N PHE A 22 -11.76 -10.30 -6.57
CA PHE A 22 -12.94 -9.45 -6.61
C PHE A 22 -12.62 -7.95 -6.68
N LEU A 23 -11.38 -7.58 -6.94
CA LEU A 23 -11.00 -6.19 -7.16
C LEU A 23 -11.29 -5.74 -8.59
N LEU A 24 -11.65 -4.46 -8.73
CA LEU A 24 -11.72 -3.72 -9.98
C LEU A 24 -10.47 -2.84 -10.08
N ASP A 25 -9.76 -2.97 -11.19
CA ASP A 25 -8.70 -2.03 -11.57
C ASP A 25 -9.34 -0.72 -12.05
N VAL A 26 -9.00 0.39 -11.39
CA VAL A 26 -9.55 1.71 -11.66
C VAL A 26 -9.08 2.26 -13.01
N SER A 27 -7.94 1.80 -13.54
CA SER A 27 -7.44 2.20 -14.87
C SER A 27 -8.43 1.84 -15.99
N GLN A 28 -9.27 0.82 -15.77
CA GLN A 28 -10.30 0.38 -16.72
C GLN A 28 -11.47 1.36 -16.85
N ILE A 29 -11.64 2.25 -15.87
CA ILE A 29 -12.77 3.20 -15.82
C ILE A 29 -12.33 4.66 -15.91
N ARG A 30 -11.09 4.98 -15.51
CA ARG A 30 -10.52 6.33 -15.60
C ARG A 30 -9.00 6.26 -15.68
N GLN A 31 -8.38 7.33 -16.15
CA GLN A 31 -6.92 7.46 -16.08
C GLN A 31 -6.47 7.56 -14.61
N VAL A 32 -5.38 6.86 -14.32
CA VAL A 32 -4.63 6.86 -13.06
C VAL A 32 -3.19 7.29 -13.43
N PRO A 33 -2.45 8.00 -12.56
CA PRO A 33 -1.05 8.33 -12.83
C PRO A 33 -0.23 7.09 -13.19
N ASP A 34 0.72 7.22 -14.12
CA ASP A 34 1.56 6.10 -14.58
C ASP A 34 2.39 5.46 -13.45
N SER A 35 2.66 6.22 -12.38
CA SER A 35 3.35 5.75 -11.18
C SER A 35 2.46 5.00 -10.19
N GLN A 36 1.15 4.88 -10.47
CA GLN A 36 0.16 4.30 -9.57
C GLN A 36 -0.67 3.19 -10.20
N GLU A 37 -0.98 2.18 -9.39
CA GLU A 37 -1.97 1.15 -9.66
C GLU A 37 -3.03 1.22 -8.56
N VAL A 38 -4.30 1.38 -8.95
CA VAL A 38 -5.39 1.62 -8.01
C VAL A 38 -6.48 0.57 -8.19
N PHE A 39 -6.80 -0.12 -7.11
CA PHE A 39 -7.85 -1.14 -7.06
C PHE A 39 -8.92 -0.77 -6.03
N ILE A 40 -10.16 -1.09 -6.34
CA ILE A 40 -11.31 -0.97 -5.44
C ILE A 40 -12.13 -2.26 -5.45
N LEU A 41 -13.02 -2.44 -4.48
CA LEU A 41 -13.95 -3.57 -4.52
C LEU A 41 -14.90 -3.47 -5.71
N LYS A 42 -15.12 -4.59 -6.41
CA LYS A 42 -16.22 -4.68 -7.39
C LYS A 42 -17.55 -4.55 -6.64
N SER A 43 -18.39 -3.62 -7.09
CA SER A 43 -19.70 -3.29 -6.50
C SER A 43 -20.71 -4.46 -6.43
N THR A 44 -20.39 -5.64 -6.96
CA THR A 44 -21.25 -6.82 -6.88
C THR A 44 -21.30 -7.38 -5.46
N HIS A 45 -22.45 -7.21 -4.80
CA HIS A 45 -23.07 -7.81 -3.59
C HIS A 45 -22.54 -9.14 -2.98
N GLN A 46 -21.27 -9.49 -3.09
CA GLN A 46 -20.73 -10.78 -2.63
C GLN A 46 -19.98 -10.70 -1.29
N PHE A 47 -19.76 -9.48 -0.76
CA PHE A 47 -19.16 -9.30 0.55
C PHE A 47 -20.11 -8.52 1.45
N ASN A 48 -21.01 -9.22 2.13
CA ASN A 48 -21.93 -8.61 3.11
C ASN A 48 -21.23 -7.98 4.33
N HIS A 49 -19.88 -7.94 4.36
CA HIS A 49 -19.11 -7.52 5.53
C HIS A 49 -17.83 -6.72 5.24
N ILE A 50 -17.40 -6.58 3.98
CA ILE A 50 -16.26 -5.69 3.65
C ILE A 50 -16.86 -4.37 3.15
N ASN A 51 -16.45 -3.26 3.77
CA ASN A 51 -16.90 -1.93 3.38
C ASN A 51 -16.64 -1.72 1.88
N THR A 52 -17.68 -1.34 1.12
CA THR A 52 -17.64 -1.10 -0.33
C THR A 52 -16.61 -0.06 -0.75
N GLU A 53 -16.09 0.71 0.22
CA GLU A 53 -15.12 1.79 0.00
C GLU A 53 -13.66 1.36 0.22
N LEU A 54 -13.36 0.06 0.39
CA LEU A 54 -11.97 -0.40 0.48
C LEU A 54 -11.22 -0.08 -0.83
N SER A 55 -10.04 0.51 -0.69
CA SER A 55 -9.12 0.78 -1.80
C SER A 55 -7.73 0.23 -1.51
N ILE A 56 -7.06 -0.22 -2.56
CA ILE A 56 -5.68 -0.71 -2.54
C ILE A 56 -4.91 0.09 -3.59
N ILE A 57 -3.83 0.73 -3.18
CA ILE A 57 -3.01 1.58 -4.05
C ILE A 57 -1.57 1.10 -3.96
N ILE A 58 -0.93 0.92 -5.10
CA ILE A 58 0.51 0.67 -5.22
C ILE A 58 1.10 1.86 -5.95
N GLU A 59 2.14 2.47 -5.39
CA GLU A 59 2.78 3.65 -5.97
C GLU A 59 4.31 3.52 -5.98
N VAL A 60 4.92 3.98 -7.08
CA VAL A 60 6.37 4.13 -7.22
C VAL A 60 6.76 5.58 -6.91
N LEU A 61 7.50 5.78 -5.83
CA LEU A 61 7.93 7.08 -5.33
C LEU A 61 9.45 7.21 -5.34
N GLN A 62 9.94 8.44 -5.31
CA GLN A 62 11.35 8.69 -4.98
C GLN A 62 11.61 8.32 -3.53
N LYS A 63 12.81 7.82 -3.23
CA LYS A 63 13.20 7.50 -1.85
C LYS A 63 13.06 8.73 -0.96
N ILE A 64 12.26 8.64 0.10
CA ILE A 64 11.90 9.81 0.94
C ILE A 64 13.04 10.32 1.82
N SER A 65 13.98 9.43 2.17
CA SER A 65 15.07 9.73 3.09
C SER A 65 16.37 9.11 2.60
N ASN A 66 17.49 9.79 2.79
CA ASN A 66 18.82 9.21 2.56
C ASN A 66 19.23 8.21 3.66
N SER A 67 18.42 8.07 4.71
CA SER A 67 18.61 7.07 5.75
C SER A 67 18.28 5.67 5.24
N ASN A 68 18.91 4.66 5.83
CA ASN A 68 18.52 3.27 5.65
C ASN A 68 17.58 2.79 6.76
N ASP A 69 17.20 3.68 7.68
CA ASP A 69 16.20 3.41 8.72
C ASP A 69 14.80 3.35 8.11
N LEU A 70 14.30 2.12 7.98
CA LEU A 70 12.98 1.85 7.41
C LEU A 70 11.86 2.31 8.34
N MET A 71 12.05 2.25 9.66
CA MET A 71 11.03 2.67 10.64
C MET A 71 10.77 4.17 10.53
N THR A 72 11.82 4.97 10.35
CA THR A 72 11.67 6.40 10.09
C THR A 72 11.04 6.62 8.71
N SER A 73 11.48 5.89 7.68
CA SER A 73 11.02 6.11 6.30
C SER A 73 9.52 5.80 6.12
N ILE A 74 9.01 4.69 6.68
CA ILE A 74 7.58 4.36 6.60
C ILE A 74 6.71 5.35 7.38
N ARG A 75 7.21 5.89 8.50
CA ARG A 75 6.52 6.95 9.25
C ARG A 75 6.44 8.25 8.46
N LEU A 76 7.53 8.64 7.77
CA LEU A 76 7.51 9.82 6.90
C LEU A 76 6.50 9.68 5.76
N HIS A 77 6.42 8.51 5.13
CA HIS A 77 5.40 8.24 4.11
C HIS A 77 3.98 8.29 4.69
N PHE A 78 3.77 7.71 5.88
CA PHE A 78 2.48 7.74 6.56
C PHE A 78 2.05 9.17 6.96
N ASP A 79 3.00 9.99 7.43
CA ASP A 79 2.78 11.40 7.77
C ASP A 79 2.52 12.24 6.52
N SER A 80 3.22 11.97 5.41
CA SER A 80 2.97 12.64 4.12
C SER A 80 1.57 12.32 3.60
N LEU A 81 1.15 11.05 3.68
CA LEU A 81 -0.23 10.65 3.33
C LEU A 81 -1.27 11.38 4.19
N ALA A 82 -1.01 11.52 5.50
CA ALA A 82 -1.89 12.28 6.40
C ALA A 82 -1.95 13.76 6.03
N HIS A 83 -0.81 14.36 5.65
CA HIS A 83 -0.73 15.74 5.20
C HIS A 83 -1.53 15.96 3.91
N ASP A 84 -1.33 15.11 2.91
CA ASP A 84 -2.02 15.19 1.61
C ASP A 84 -3.53 15.02 1.76
N ASN A 85 -3.96 14.18 2.70
CA ASN A 85 -5.37 14.01 3.06
C ASN A 85 -5.91 15.11 3.97
N SER A 86 -5.09 16.07 4.40
CA SER A 86 -5.46 17.08 5.42
C SER A 86 -6.08 16.45 6.67
N ALA A 87 -5.49 15.33 7.13
CA ALA A 87 -5.96 14.60 8.29
C ALA A 87 -5.88 15.47 9.55
N GLN A 88 -6.94 15.41 10.36
CA GLN A 88 -7.02 16.09 11.66
C GLN A 88 -6.16 15.39 12.71
N SER A 89 -6.04 14.07 12.59
CA SER A 89 -5.15 13.25 13.41
C SER A 89 -4.61 12.08 12.61
N SER A 90 -3.41 11.64 12.98
CA SER A 90 -2.71 10.48 12.45
C SER A 90 -2.12 9.70 13.63
N THR A 91 -2.44 8.42 13.75
CA THR A 91 -1.98 7.56 14.83
C THR A 91 -1.44 6.26 14.27
N VAL A 92 -0.20 5.92 14.63
CA VAL A 92 0.39 4.62 14.31
C VAL A 92 -0.02 3.61 15.38
N LEU A 93 -0.63 2.51 14.97
CA LEU A 93 -1.02 1.41 15.84
C LEU A 93 0.09 0.37 15.98
N ASN A 94 0.70 0.00 14.85
CA ASN A 94 1.73 -1.02 14.81
C ASN A 94 2.75 -0.74 13.70
N THR A 95 3.97 -1.21 13.90
CA THR A 95 5.01 -1.24 12.87
C THR A 95 5.82 -2.52 13.03
N SER A 96 6.04 -3.26 11.94
CA SER A 96 6.77 -4.52 11.97
C SER A 96 7.53 -4.77 10.67
N GLY A 97 8.57 -5.60 10.74
CA GLY A 97 9.46 -5.88 9.60
C GLY A 97 10.92 -5.51 9.89
N PRO A 98 11.77 -5.44 8.86
CA PRO A 98 13.17 -5.08 9.01
C PRO A 98 13.32 -3.63 9.48
N ALA A 99 14.26 -3.39 10.40
CA ALA A 99 14.56 -2.03 10.87
C ALA A 99 15.40 -1.23 9.86
N VAL A 100 16.18 -1.94 9.02
CA VAL A 100 17.08 -1.34 8.05
C VAL A 100 16.87 -1.92 6.66
N SER A 101 17.05 -1.07 5.66
CA SER A 101 16.98 -1.47 4.25
C SER A 101 18.09 -2.45 3.89
N GLU A 102 17.76 -3.43 3.05
CA GLU A 102 18.73 -4.41 2.55
C GLU A 102 19.60 -3.77 1.47
N ILE A 103 20.92 -3.98 1.58
CA ILE A 103 21.83 -3.61 0.48
C ILE A 103 21.61 -4.63 -0.63
N LEU A 104 20.93 -4.18 -1.67
CA LEU A 104 20.66 -5.01 -2.83
C LEU A 104 21.95 -5.18 -3.66
N PRO A 105 22.26 -6.40 -4.13
CA PRO A 105 23.43 -6.63 -4.96
C PRO A 105 23.32 -5.86 -6.29
N GLU A 106 24.45 -5.36 -6.77
CA GLU A 106 24.57 -4.81 -8.12
C GLU A 106 24.05 -5.81 -9.15
N PRO A 107 23.36 -5.37 -10.21
CA PRO A 107 22.85 -6.25 -11.25
C PRO A 107 24.02 -6.91 -12.01
N SER A 108 24.49 -8.04 -11.51
CA SER A 108 25.37 -8.93 -12.28
C SER A 108 24.56 -9.58 -13.39
N GLN A 109 25.17 -9.80 -14.56
CA GLN A 109 24.50 -10.28 -15.79
C GLN A 109 23.75 -11.62 -15.65
N THR A 110 23.88 -12.33 -14.51
CA THR A 110 23.35 -13.67 -14.29
C THR A 110 22.57 -13.84 -12.97
N ALA A 111 22.53 -12.85 -12.08
CA ALA A 111 21.85 -12.99 -10.78
C ALA A 111 20.48 -12.32 -10.80
N ILE A 112 19.43 -13.07 -10.46
CA ILE A 112 18.09 -12.54 -10.21
C ILE A 112 18.15 -11.72 -8.92
N ARG A 113 17.89 -10.42 -9.02
CA ARG A 113 17.82 -9.52 -7.86
C ARG A 113 16.52 -9.80 -7.09
N PRO A 114 16.58 -10.22 -5.80
CA PRO A 114 15.38 -10.47 -5.03
C PRO A 114 14.67 -9.16 -4.69
N THR A 115 13.35 -9.21 -4.60
CA THR A 115 12.56 -8.13 -3.98
C THR A 115 12.88 -8.12 -2.49
N PRO A 116 13.27 -6.96 -1.91
CA PRO A 116 13.59 -6.87 -0.48
C PRO A 116 12.36 -7.15 0.38
N GLN A 117 12.56 -7.42 1.67
CA GLN A 117 11.44 -7.51 2.61
C GLN A 117 10.86 -6.12 2.88
N PRO A 118 9.52 -5.96 2.90
CA PRO A 118 8.92 -4.68 3.26
C PRO A 118 8.94 -4.46 4.77
N ILE A 119 9.00 -3.19 5.16
CA ILE A 119 8.49 -2.77 6.48
C ILE A 119 6.99 -2.51 6.36
N LEU A 120 6.24 -2.85 7.42
CA LEU A 120 4.79 -2.77 7.49
C LEU A 120 4.38 -1.80 8.60
N LEU A 121 3.34 -1.01 8.34
CA LEU A 121 2.72 -0.10 9.30
C LEU A 121 1.20 -0.25 9.25
N GLU A 122 0.58 -0.23 10.42
CA GLU A 122 -0.86 -0.15 10.61
C GLU A 122 -1.16 1.13 11.40
N GLY A 123 -2.14 1.90 10.95
CA GLY A 123 -2.46 3.19 11.54
C GLY A 123 -3.87 3.64 11.23
N ILE A 124 -4.27 4.72 11.89
CA ILE A 124 -5.58 5.35 11.74
C ILE A 124 -5.36 6.83 11.41
N GLN A 125 -6.10 7.34 10.44
CA GLN A 125 -6.20 8.76 10.14
C GLN A 125 -7.65 9.22 10.23
N THR A 126 -7.85 10.42 10.76
CA THR A 126 -9.18 11.05 10.84
C THR A 126 -9.23 12.19 9.83
N VAL A 127 -10.11 12.10 8.84
CA VAL A 127 -10.14 13.01 7.70
C VAL A 127 -11.52 13.64 7.59
N SER A 128 -11.60 14.97 7.57
CA SER A 128 -12.85 15.67 7.22
C SER A 128 -12.94 15.88 5.73
N LYS A 129 -14.01 15.38 5.11
CA LYS A 129 -14.37 15.79 3.74
C LYS A 129 -14.73 17.28 3.73
N PHE A 130 -14.24 18.01 2.73
CA PHE A 130 -14.38 19.46 2.55
C PHE A 130 -15.72 20.03 3.07
N ASN A 131 -15.65 21.11 3.87
CA ASN A 131 -16.77 21.82 4.48
C ASN A 131 -17.63 21.08 5.52
N ARG A 132 -17.26 19.88 5.97
CA ARG A 132 -17.93 19.23 7.11
C ARG A 132 -17.28 19.63 8.43
N PRO A 133 -18.07 19.85 9.51
CA PRO A 133 -17.52 20.11 10.83
C PRO A 133 -16.68 18.90 11.32
N ALA A 134 -15.70 19.15 12.19
CA ALA A 134 -14.82 18.09 12.72
C ALA A 134 -15.59 16.95 13.42
N SER A 135 -16.82 17.21 13.87
CA SER A 135 -17.74 16.19 14.42
C SER A 135 -18.23 15.16 13.41
N GLU A 136 -18.00 15.37 12.11
CA GLU A 136 -18.37 14.49 10.99
C GLU A 136 -17.14 14.01 10.21
N ALA A 137 -15.96 14.01 10.85
CA ALA A 137 -14.76 13.46 10.24
C ALA A 137 -14.87 11.93 10.12
N ASP A 138 -14.43 11.42 8.97
CA ASP A 138 -14.39 9.98 8.72
C ASP A 138 -13.08 9.42 9.29
N GLU A 139 -13.17 8.32 10.03
CA GLU A 139 -12.00 7.56 10.46
C GLU A 139 -11.64 6.54 9.37
N VAL A 140 -10.37 6.51 8.98
CA VAL A 140 -9.84 5.59 7.98
C VAL A 140 -8.74 4.76 8.61
N HIS A 141 -8.94 3.45 8.61
CA HIS A 141 -7.90 2.49 8.98
C HIS A 141 -7.01 2.23 7.75
N ILE A 142 -5.70 2.36 7.94
CA ILE A 142 -4.73 2.31 6.85
C ILE A 142 -3.65 1.29 7.19
N TRP A 143 -3.38 0.41 6.23
CA TRP A 143 -2.19 -0.43 6.22
C TRP A 143 -1.24 0.05 5.15
N MET A 144 0.04 0.11 5.47
CA MET A 144 1.10 0.56 4.56
C MET A 144 2.25 -0.44 4.56
N ALA A 145 2.70 -0.86 3.38
CA ALA A 145 3.95 -1.59 3.20
C ALA A 145 4.91 -0.76 2.36
N LEU A 146 6.17 -0.73 2.77
CA LEU A 146 7.23 0.03 2.11
C LEU A 146 8.38 -0.90 1.73
N TRP A 147 8.73 -0.91 0.45
CA TRP A 147 9.98 -1.49 -0.05
C TRP A 147 10.89 -0.37 -0.51
N THR A 148 12.02 -0.21 0.16
CA THR A 148 13.06 0.72 -0.25
C THR A 148 14.06 0.03 -1.15
N LEU A 149 14.20 0.53 -2.38
CA LEU A 149 15.09 0.03 -3.41
C LEU A 149 16.33 0.92 -3.47
N ASP A 150 17.24 0.72 -2.52
CA ASP A 150 18.47 1.52 -2.43
C ASP A 150 19.32 1.41 -3.69
N GLY A 151 19.80 2.56 -4.17
CA GLY A 151 20.61 2.65 -5.38
C GLY A 151 19.84 2.43 -6.69
N VAL A 152 18.52 2.24 -6.65
CA VAL A 152 17.70 1.94 -7.83
C VAL A 152 16.88 3.15 -8.26
N GLY A 153 17.07 3.54 -9.52
CA GLY A 153 16.36 4.68 -10.10
C GLY A 153 16.75 6.01 -9.50
N ASN A 154 16.11 7.08 -10.00
CA ASN A 154 16.34 8.46 -9.58
C ASN A 154 17.84 8.84 -9.56
N GLY A 155 18.60 8.40 -10.57
CA GLY A 155 20.05 8.67 -10.64
C GLY A 155 20.88 7.98 -9.56
N GLY A 156 20.40 6.85 -9.02
CA GLY A 156 21.05 6.10 -7.94
C GLY A 156 20.66 6.57 -6.53
N LEU A 157 19.74 7.54 -6.41
CA LEU A 157 19.24 8.00 -5.10
C LEU A 157 18.26 7.02 -4.45
N GLY A 158 17.71 6.09 -5.22
CA GLY A 158 16.79 5.06 -4.74
C GLY A 158 15.33 5.36 -5.05
N THR A 159 14.51 4.32 -4.88
CA THR A 159 13.07 4.34 -5.15
C THR A 159 12.36 3.69 -3.97
N ASP A 160 11.22 4.25 -3.55
CA ASP A 160 10.33 3.64 -2.58
C ASP A 160 9.10 3.11 -3.31
N LEU A 161 8.82 1.82 -3.18
CA LEU A 161 7.55 1.23 -3.60
C LEU A 161 6.64 1.20 -2.37
N VAL A 162 5.45 1.80 -2.48
CA VAL A 162 4.51 1.93 -1.36
C VAL A 162 3.19 1.26 -1.72
N LEU A 163 2.76 0.30 -0.90
CA LEU A 163 1.41 -0.27 -0.95
C LEU A 163 0.61 0.34 0.19
N THR A 164 -0.56 0.91 -0.09
CA THR A 164 -1.53 1.33 0.92
C THR A 164 -2.87 0.61 0.74
N ILE A 165 -3.49 0.21 1.84
CA ILE A 165 -4.87 -0.26 1.86
C ILE A 165 -5.66 0.64 2.79
N ASN A 166 -6.70 1.29 2.28
CA ASN A 166 -7.56 2.18 3.05
C ASN A 166 -8.92 1.51 3.29
N LEU A 167 -9.33 1.45 4.55
CA LEU A 167 -10.63 0.96 4.98
C LEU A 167 -11.33 2.06 5.80
N PRO A 168 -12.28 2.79 5.21
CA PRO A 168 -13.14 3.70 5.98
C PRO A 168 -13.92 2.94 7.05
N GLN A 169 -14.08 3.53 8.22
CA GLN A 169 -14.85 2.95 9.31
C GLN A 169 -16.32 2.80 8.91
N ALA A 170 -16.88 1.61 9.18
CA ALA A 170 -18.30 1.35 9.02
C ALA A 170 -19.12 1.80 10.25
N ASP A 171 -20.40 2.08 10.04
CA ASP A 171 -21.34 2.53 11.10
C ASP A 171 -21.56 1.50 12.23
N SER A 172 -21.19 0.22 12.02
CA SER A 172 -21.40 -0.86 12.98
C SER A 172 -20.09 -1.49 13.46
N ASN A 173 -19.88 -1.52 14.78
CA ASN A 173 -18.65 -2.01 15.40
C ASN A 173 -18.35 -3.49 15.09
N SER A 174 -19.36 -4.36 15.02
CA SER A 174 -19.15 -5.80 14.76
C SER A 174 -18.69 -6.07 13.32
N SER A 175 -19.25 -5.37 12.34
CA SER A 175 -18.82 -5.48 10.94
C SER A 175 -17.42 -4.89 10.76
N GLN A 176 -17.09 -3.83 11.50
CA GLN A 176 -15.77 -3.20 11.46
C GLN A 176 -14.67 -4.15 11.92
N THR A 177 -14.84 -4.87 13.03
CA THR A 177 -13.83 -5.83 13.51
C THR A 177 -13.53 -6.92 12.48
N VAL A 178 -14.58 -7.44 11.81
CA VAL A 178 -14.42 -8.46 10.76
C VAL A 178 -13.71 -7.87 9.54
N ALA A 179 -14.09 -6.67 9.11
CA ALA A 179 -13.47 -5.99 7.98
C ALA A 179 -11.98 -5.70 8.24
N ILE A 180 -11.62 -5.24 9.44
CA ILE A 180 -10.23 -5.02 9.85
C ILE A 180 -9.46 -6.35 9.78
N GLN A 181 -9.97 -7.42 10.38
CA GLN A 181 -9.29 -8.72 10.36
C GLN A 181 -9.05 -9.22 8.93
N GLN A 182 -10.08 -9.17 8.07
CA GLN A 182 -9.96 -9.59 6.68
C GLN A 182 -9.01 -8.72 5.88
N THR A 183 -9.01 -7.40 6.14
CA THR A 183 -8.13 -6.46 5.44
C THR A 183 -6.67 -6.66 5.87
N THR A 184 -6.42 -6.98 7.14
CA THR A 184 -5.09 -7.38 7.63
C THR A 184 -4.58 -8.63 6.92
N GLU A 185 -5.43 -9.65 6.71
CA GLU A 185 -5.06 -10.85 5.95
C GLU A 185 -4.73 -10.52 4.48
N ILE A 186 -5.54 -9.68 3.84
CA ILE A 186 -5.29 -9.20 2.47
C ILE A 186 -3.97 -8.44 2.40
N PHE A 187 -3.73 -7.51 3.33
CA PHE A 187 -2.53 -6.70 3.39
C PHE A 187 -1.27 -7.56 3.55
N GLN A 188 -1.28 -8.51 4.48
CA GLN A 188 -0.14 -9.41 4.70
C GLN A 188 0.13 -10.27 3.47
N GLN A 189 -0.90 -10.81 2.82
CA GLN A 189 -0.75 -11.59 1.60
C GLN A 189 -0.21 -10.74 0.44
N ALA A 190 -0.71 -9.51 0.29
CA ALA A 190 -0.26 -8.56 -0.73
C ALA A 190 1.22 -8.21 -0.52
N ALA A 191 1.60 -7.81 0.69
CA ALA A 191 2.97 -7.41 1.03
C ALA A 191 3.98 -8.59 0.93
N THR A 192 3.59 -9.80 1.27
CA THR A 192 4.51 -10.96 1.18
C THR A 192 4.61 -11.55 -0.22
N SER A 193 3.62 -11.31 -1.09
CA SER A 193 3.58 -11.87 -2.45
C SER A 193 4.12 -10.97 -3.54
N LEU A 194 4.33 -9.67 -3.26
CA LEU A 194 4.87 -8.72 -4.22
C LEU A 194 6.25 -9.15 -4.70
N LYS A 195 6.43 -9.21 -6.03
CA LYS A 195 7.70 -9.52 -6.68
C LYS A 195 7.96 -8.58 -7.84
N ILE A 196 9.14 -7.98 -7.82
CA ILE A 196 9.70 -7.25 -8.95
C ILE A 196 10.26 -8.29 -9.92
N ILE A 197 9.70 -8.33 -11.12
CA ILE A 197 10.05 -9.27 -12.20
C ILE A 197 11.07 -8.62 -13.15
N ASP A 198 10.85 -7.35 -13.49
CA ASP A 198 11.76 -6.54 -14.28
C ASP A 198 12.21 -5.31 -13.48
N TRP A 199 13.50 -5.03 -13.44
CA TRP A 199 14.04 -3.87 -12.73
C TRP A 199 14.18 -2.64 -13.64
N ASN A 200 13.94 -2.78 -14.95
CA ASN A 200 14.00 -1.69 -15.92
C ASN A 200 12.93 -0.62 -15.70
N LEU A 201 11.85 -0.93 -14.97
CA LEU A 201 10.84 0.06 -14.56
C LEU A 201 11.47 1.25 -13.82
N PHE A 202 12.58 1.01 -13.12
CA PHE A 202 13.27 1.99 -12.30
C PHE A 202 14.53 2.55 -12.97
N ALA A 203 14.82 2.21 -14.23
CA ALA A 203 16.05 2.61 -14.90
C ALA A 203 16.06 4.08 -15.34
#